data_AF-A0A512BDJ9-F1
#
_entry.id   AF-A0A512BDJ9-F1
#
_cell.length_a   1.000
_cell.length_b   1.000
_cell.length_c   1.000
_cell.angle_alpha   90.00
_cell.angle_beta   90.00
_cell.angle_gamma   90.00
#
_symmetry.space_group_name_H-M   'P 1'
#
loop_
_entity.id
_entity.type
_entity.pdbx_description
1 polymer ?
#
loop_
_entity_poly.entity_id
_entity_poly.type
_entity_poly.pdbx_seq_one_letter_code
_entity_poly.pdbx_strand_id
1 'polypeptide(L)'
;MLHEAGHLAVMPPAIRNEMIDNLGNNPIHQGGEMMAIAWSYAACIHLDLDPHIVFHKDGYKGGGDTIVENFSNGNFMGVPLLQWCGMTYDEKRAREMNAKPYPHMISWLCLQNKYIEV
;
A
#
# COMPACT_ATOMS: atom_id res chain seq x y z
N MET A 1 -6.76 -9.55 -7.99
CA MET A 1 -7.48 -8.47 -8.69
C MET A 1 -7.15 -7.10 -8.09
N LEU A 2 -7.52 -6.76 -6.84
CA LEU A 2 -7.16 -5.45 -6.26
C LEU A 2 -5.73 -5.43 -5.66
N HIS A 3 -5.34 -6.49 -4.96
CA HIS A 3 -4.00 -6.62 -4.39
C HIS A 3 -2.88 -6.58 -5.44
N GLU A 4 -3.06 -7.35 -6.52
CA GLU A 4 -2.15 -7.31 -7.70
C GLU A 4 -2.05 -5.91 -8.32
N ALA A 5 -3.16 -5.17 -8.40
CA ALA A 5 -3.14 -3.79 -8.86
C ALA A 5 -2.35 -2.89 -7.90
N GLY A 6 -2.44 -3.17 -6.60
CA GLY A 6 -1.63 -2.52 -5.56
C GLY A 6 -0.13 -2.70 -5.80
N HIS A 7 0.33 -3.89 -6.18
CA HIS A 7 1.74 -4.12 -6.52
C HIS A 7 2.22 -3.22 -7.65
N LEU A 8 1.46 -3.12 -8.75
CA LEU A 8 1.81 -2.25 -9.87
C LEU A 8 1.74 -0.77 -9.48
N ALA A 9 0.74 -0.39 -8.69
CA ALA A 9 0.49 0.98 -8.30
C ALA A 9 1.63 1.56 -7.44
N VAL A 10 2.15 0.76 -6.52
CA VAL A 10 3.19 1.20 -5.56
C VAL A 10 4.60 1.18 -6.13
N MET A 11 4.81 0.52 -7.27
CA MET A 11 6.09 0.58 -7.97
C MET A 11 6.32 1.92 -8.66
N PRO A 12 7.55 2.46 -8.64
CA PRO A 12 7.92 3.63 -9.42
C PRO A 12 7.72 3.43 -10.93
N PRO A 13 7.58 4.52 -11.71
CA PRO A 13 7.35 4.42 -13.15
C PRO A 13 8.39 3.61 -13.92
N ALA A 14 9.68 3.70 -13.56
CA ALA A 14 10.73 2.95 -14.26
C ALA A 14 10.65 1.43 -14.02
N ILE A 15 10.21 1.01 -12.83
CA ILE A 15 10.12 -0.41 -12.47
C ILE A 15 8.76 -0.99 -12.92
N ARG A 16 7.69 -0.21 -12.84
CA ARG A 16 6.32 -0.64 -13.16
C ARG A 16 6.20 -1.22 -14.57
N ASN A 17 6.90 -0.64 -15.55
CA ASN A 17 6.86 -1.10 -16.94
C ASN A 17 7.70 -2.38 -17.20
N GLU A 18 8.62 -2.70 -16.29
CA GLU A 18 9.53 -3.84 -16.40
C GLU A 18 9.10 -5.02 -15.53
N MET A 19 8.03 -4.87 -14.74
CA MET A 19 7.49 -5.94 -13.91
C MET A 19 6.98 -7.10 -14.78
N ILE A 20 7.70 -8.21 -14.70
CA ILE A 20 7.27 -9.54 -15.13
C ILE A 20 6.99 -10.33 -13.84
N ASP A 21 6.00 -11.24 -13.84
CA ASP A 21 5.47 -12.04 -12.71
C ASP A 21 6.49 -12.72 -11.77
N ASN A 22 7.79 -12.63 -12.04
CA ASN A 22 8.85 -13.21 -11.24
C ASN A 22 9.55 -12.14 -10.38
N LEU A 23 8.89 -11.77 -9.29
CA LEU A 23 9.47 -10.94 -8.25
C LEU A 23 10.35 -11.82 -7.37
N GLY A 24 11.68 -11.70 -7.51
CA GLY A 24 12.63 -12.43 -6.67
C GLY A 24 12.45 -12.11 -5.18
N ASN A 25 13.07 -12.86 -4.27
CA ASN A 25 13.02 -12.50 -2.84
C ASN A 25 14.06 -11.40 -2.53
N ASN A 26 13.71 -10.13 -2.75
CA ASN A 26 14.58 -9.00 -2.42
C ASN A 26 13.85 -7.93 -1.56
N PRO A 27 14.58 -7.01 -0.91
CA PRO A 27 13.98 -5.99 -0.04
C PRO A 27 12.98 -5.06 -0.74
N ILE A 28 13.15 -4.83 -2.04
CA ILE A 28 12.22 -4.03 -2.86
C ILE A 28 10.86 -4.74 -2.96
N HIS A 29 10.87 -6.06 -3.15
CA HIS A 29 9.67 -6.87 -3.22
C HIS A 29 8.98 -7.00 -1.84
N GLN A 30 9.74 -7.15 -0.76
CA GLN A 30 9.18 -7.19 0.59
C GLN A 30 8.56 -5.85 1.01
N GLY A 31 9.21 -4.72 0.71
CA GLY A 31 8.63 -3.39 0.91
C GLY A 31 7.41 -3.15 0.02
N GLY A 32 7.47 -3.61 -1.24
CA GLY A 32 6.37 -3.56 -2.19
C GLY A 32 5.13 -4.32 -1.74
N GLU A 33 5.28 -5.48 -1.11
CA GLU A 33 4.20 -6.24 -0.48
C GLU A 33 3.49 -5.43 0.61
N MET A 34 4.26 -4.85 1.54
CA MET A 34 3.69 -4.05 2.62
C MET A 34 2.94 -2.82 2.08
N MET A 35 3.48 -2.17 1.06
CA MET A 35 2.83 -1.05 0.39
C MET A 35 1.57 -1.48 -0.35
N ALA A 36 1.58 -2.63 -1.03
CA ALA A 36 0.43 -3.16 -1.75
C ALA A 36 -0.72 -3.54 -0.80
N ILE A 37 -0.41 -4.11 0.38
CA ILE A 37 -1.39 -4.35 1.44
C ILE A 37 -2.03 -3.03 1.90
N ALA A 38 -1.21 -2.03 2.24
CA ALA A 38 -1.69 -0.72 2.66
C ALA A 38 -2.55 -0.03 1.59
N TRP A 39 -2.07 -0.04 0.34
CA TRP A 39 -2.79 0.52 -0.79
C TRP A 39 -4.14 -0.19 -1.02
N SER A 40 -4.17 -1.52 -0.90
CA SER A 40 -5.37 -2.33 -1.10
C SER A 40 -6.44 -2.04 -0.06
N TYR A 41 -6.05 -1.88 1.20
CA TYR A 41 -6.99 -1.48 2.25
C TYR A 41 -7.53 -0.07 1.99
N ALA A 42 -6.66 0.90 1.67
CA ALA A 42 -7.09 2.25 1.34
C ALA A 42 -8.07 2.26 0.15
N ALA A 43 -7.83 1.42 -0.88
CA ALA A 43 -8.73 1.25 -2.01
C ALA A 43 -10.09 0.69 -1.60
N CYS A 44 -10.14 -0.29 -0.68
CA CYS A 44 -11.41 -0.80 -0.14
C CYS A 44 -12.20 0.30 0.54
N ILE A 45 -11.56 1.07 1.43
CA ILE A 45 -12.23 2.17 2.14
C ILE A 45 -12.70 3.27 1.19
N HIS A 46 -11.90 3.61 0.18
CA HIS A 46 -12.27 4.63 -0.81
C HIS A 46 -13.46 4.23 -1.69
N LEU A 47 -13.57 2.94 -2.00
CA LEU A 47 -14.62 2.37 -2.85
C LEU A 47 -15.85 1.88 -2.05
N ASP A 48 -15.86 2.09 -0.73
CA ASP A 48 -16.90 1.59 0.17
C ASP A 48 -17.09 0.06 0.08
N LEU A 49 -15.96 -0.68 0.01
CA LEU A 49 -15.91 -2.13 -0.02
C LEU A 49 -15.45 -2.68 1.33
N ASP A 50 -16.03 -3.82 1.74
CA ASP A 50 -15.55 -4.57 2.89
C ASP A 50 -14.11 -5.07 2.63
N PRO A 51 -13.11 -4.67 3.46
CA PRO A 51 -11.73 -5.11 3.31
C PRO A 51 -11.58 -6.64 3.30
N HIS A 52 -12.46 -7.41 3.95
CA HIS A 52 -12.39 -8.87 3.94
C HIS A 52 -12.61 -9.49 2.55
N ILE A 53 -13.14 -8.73 1.58
CA ILE A 53 -13.23 -9.19 0.18
C ILE A 53 -11.84 -9.35 -0.43
N VAL A 54 -10.89 -8.47 -0.05
CA VAL A 54 -9.50 -8.51 -0.52
C VAL A 54 -8.61 -9.28 0.44
N PHE A 55 -8.84 -9.12 1.74
CA PHE A 55 -8.13 -9.79 2.83
C PHE A 55 -8.98 -10.93 3.41
N HIS A 56 -9.45 -11.83 2.55
CA HIS A 56 -10.22 -13.00 3.01
C HIS A 56 -9.41 -13.85 4.01
N LYS A 57 -10.10 -14.47 4.97
CA LYS A 57 -9.52 -15.26 6.07
C LYS A 57 -8.48 -16.30 5.64
N ASP A 58 -8.65 -16.92 4.46
CA ASP A 58 -7.76 -17.98 3.95
C ASP A 58 -6.57 -17.40 3.14
N GLY A 59 -6.59 -16.09 2.87
CA GLY A 59 -5.51 -15.34 2.22
C GLY A 59 -4.37 -14.99 3.18
N TYR A 60 -3.26 -14.52 2.62
CA TYR A 60 -2.08 -14.08 3.39
C TYR A 60 -1.62 -15.12 4.42
N LYS A 61 -1.58 -16.40 4.02
CA LYS A 61 -1.23 -17.53 4.89
C LYS A 61 -2.14 -17.65 6.14
N GLY A 62 -3.42 -17.32 6.00
CA GLY A 62 -4.39 -17.34 7.10
C GLY A 62 -4.43 -16.05 7.93
N GLY A 63 -3.74 -14.99 7.48
CA GLY A 63 -3.57 -13.73 8.23
C GLY A 63 -4.50 -12.59 7.81
N GLY A 64 -5.45 -12.82 6.89
CA GLY A 64 -6.33 -11.78 6.35
C GLY A 64 -7.10 -11.01 7.42
N ASP A 65 -7.78 -11.73 8.32
CA ASP A 65 -8.58 -11.13 9.41
C ASP A 65 -7.70 -10.28 10.34
N THR A 66 -6.52 -10.76 10.69
CA THR A 66 -5.55 -10.04 11.51
C THR A 66 -5.09 -8.73 10.85
N ILE A 67 -4.96 -8.70 9.52
CA ILE A 67 -4.63 -7.46 8.78
C ILE A 67 -5.79 -6.46 8.90
N VAL A 68 -7.02 -6.91 8.65
CA VAL A 68 -8.20 -6.03 8.71
C VAL A 68 -8.42 -5.51 10.12
N GLU A 69 -8.28 -6.34 11.15
CA GLU A 69 -8.40 -5.95 12.55
C GLU A 69 -7.35 -4.89 12.94
N ASN A 70 -6.08 -5.13 12.60
CA ASN A 70 -5.02 -4.16 12.89
C ASN A 70 -5.30 -2.81 12.24
N PHE A 71 -5.72 -2.81 10.97
CA PHE A 71 -5.96 -1.57 10.24
C PHE A 71 -7.21 -0.86 10.74
N SER A 72 -8.26 -1.59 11.09
CA SER A 72 -9.46 -1.02 11.71
C SER A 72 -9.14 -0.35 13.05
N ASN A 73 -8.12 -0.83 13.76
CA ASN A 73 -7.61 -0.26 15.01
C ASN A 73 -6.53 0.83 14.84
N GLY A 74 -6.25 1.27 13.60
CA GLY A 74 -5.26 2.32 13.33
C GLY A 74 -3.81 1.84 13.20
N ASN A 75 -3.56 0.52 13.26
CA ASN A 75 -2.23 -0.07 13.13
C ASN A 75 -1.92 -0.39 11.67
N PHE A 76 -1.42 0.60 10.93
CA PHE A 76 -1.21 0.50 9.49
C PHE A 76 0.24 0.17 9.12
N MET A 77 0.50 -1.07 8.70
CA MET A 77 1.78 -1.41 8.05
C MET A 77 1.87 -0.76 6.67
N GLY A 78 3.09 -0.52 6.17
CA GLY A 78 3.32 0.01 4.82
C GLY A 78 3.06 1.52 4.65
N VAL A 79 2.30 2.17 5.55
CA VAL A 79 2.04 3.62 5.51
C VAL A 79 3.32 4.48 5.49
N PRO A 80 4.36 4.20 6.30
CA PRO A 80 5.61 4.97 6.22
C PRO A 80 6.26 4.93 4.82
N LEU A 81 6.16 3.80 4.11
CA LEU A 81 6.70 3.65 2.76
C LEU A 81 5.82 4.37 1.73
N LEU A 82 4.49 4.22 1.81
CA LEU A 82 3.56 4.99 0.96
C LEU A 82 3.76 6.50 1.14
N GLN A 83 3.95 6.97 2.38
CA GLN A 83 4.24 8.36 2.69
C GLN A 83 5.58 8.81 2.11
N TRP A 84 6.62 7.98 2.21
CA TRP A 84 7.93 8.26 1.63
C TRP A 84 7.85 8.42 0.10
N CYS A 85 7.00 7.63 -0.57
CA CYS A 85 6.69 7.76 -2.00
C CYS A 85 5.72 8.91 -2.33
N GLY A 86 5.24 9.67 -1.33
CA GLY A 86 4.33 10.79 -1.51
C GLY A 86 2.89 10.38 -1.85
N MET A 87 2.49 9.14 -1.55
CA MET A 87 1.18 8.59 -1.92
C MET A 87 0.11 8.84 -0.85
N THR A 88 0.48 9.00 0.41
CA THR A 88 -0.43 9.26 1.54
C THR A 88 0.30 10.01 2.66
N TYR A 89 -0.42 10.44 3.70
CA TYR A 89 0.15 10.95 4.94
C TYR A 89 -0.27 10.14 6.14
N ASP A 90 0.63 9.96 7.10
CA ASP A 90 0.27 9.56 8.47
C ASP A 90 -0.42 10.72 9.21
N GLU A 91 -0.95 10.45 10.41
CA GLU A 91 -1.66 11.45 11.20
C GLU A 91 -0.84 12.70 11.53
N LYS A 92 0.47 12.56 11.72
CA LYS A 92 1.35 13.67 12.07
C LYS A 92 1.56 14.55 10.84
N ARG A 93 2.00 13.96 9.73
CA ARG A 93 2.27 14.65 8.47
C ARG A 93 0.99 15.26 7.89
N ALA A 94 -0.15 14.58 8.01
CA ALA A 94 -1.44 15.09 7.54
C ALA A 94 -1.82 16.41 8.23
N ARG A 95 -1.57 16.52 9.55
CA ARG A 95 -1.77 17.77 10.30
C ARG A 95 -0.83 18.88 9.83
N GLU A 96 0.44 18.58 9.62
CA GLU A 96 1.43 19.54 9.12
C GLU A 96 1.08 20.05 7.71
N MET A 97 0.52 19.18 6.86
CA MET A 97 0.19 19.47 5.47
C MET A 97 -1.25 19.97 5.27
N ASN A 98 -2.05 20.12 6.35
CA ASN A 98 -3.48 20.44 6.30
C ASN A 98 -4.27 19.52 5.34
N ALA A 99 -4.02 18.22 5.42
CA ALA A 99 -4.60 17.19 4.57
C ALA A 99 -5.27 16.08 5.40
N LYS A 100 -5.98 15.17 4.74
CA LYS A 100 -6.55 13.99 5.40
C LYS A 100 -5.47 12.91 5.58
N PRO A 101 -5.41 12.23 6.74
CA PRO A 101 -4.49 11.11 6.94
C PRO A 101 -4.96 9.85 6.21
N TYR A 102 -4.06 8.87 6.11
CA TYR A 102 -4.37 7.51 5.71
C TYR A 102 -5.62 6.99 6.46
N PRO A 103 -6.57 6.30 5.80
CA PRO A 103 -6.50 5.69 4.46
C PRO A 103 -6.72 6.63 3.27
N HIS A 104 -6.78 7.96 3.46
CA HIS A 104 -6.90 8.87 2.34
C HIS A 104 -5.62 8.97 1.50
N MET A 105 -5.67 8.48 0.26
CA MET A 105 -4.55 8.57 -0.69
C MET A 105 -4.49 9.96 -1.34
N ILE A 106 -3.28 10.53 -1.40
CA ILE A 106 -2.96 11.74 -2.19
C ILE A 106 -2.75 11.37 -3.65
N SER A 107 -2.11 10.22 -3.88
CA SER A 107 -1.90 9.65 -5.20
C SER A 107 -2.11 8.14 -5.15
N TRP A 108 -2.89 7.62 -6.09
CA TRP A 108 -3.09 6.18 -6.27
C TRP A 108 -1.95 5.50 -7.03
N LEU A 109 -1.06 6.27 -7.68
CA LEU A 109 0.12 5.76 -8.37
C LEU A 109 1.39 6.34 -7.75
N CYS A 110 2.43 5.51 -7.58
CA CYS A 110 3.76 5.97 -7.24
C CYS A 110 4.34 6.73 -8.44
N LEU A 111 4.57 8.04 -8.28
CA LEU A 111 5.14 8.90 -9.33
C LEU A 111 6.62 9.18 -9.12
N GLN A 112 7.18 8.78 -7.98
CA GLN A 112 8.52 9.15 -7.55
C GLN A 112 9.45 7.95 -7.63
N ASN A 113 10.64 8.16 -8.19
CA ASN A 113 11.63 7.11 -8.37
C ASN A 113 12.70 7.14 -7.29
N LYS A 114 12.27 7.06 -6.03
CA LYS A 114 13.17 7.19 -4.88
C LYS A 114 14.04 5.95 -4.63
N TYR A 115 13.83 4.86 -5.37
CA TYR A 115 14.58 3.62 -5.23
C TYR A 115 15.93 3.64 -5.98
N ILE A 116 16.16 4.63 -6.86
CA ILE A 116 17.34 4.69 -7.74
C ILE A 116 18.27 5.88 -7.46
N GLU A 117 18.06 6.61 -6.37
CA GLU A 117 19.03 7.60 -5.90
C GLU A 117 20.13 6.88 -5.11
N VAL A 118 21.14 6.36 -5.82
CA VAL A 118 22.45 5.96 -5.27
C VAL A 118 23.56 6.54 -6.13
#